data_AF-A0A3M1GD28-F1
#
_entry.id   AF-A0A3M1GD28-F1
#
_cell.length_a   1.000
_cell.length_b   1.000
_cell.length_c   1.000
_cell.angle_alpha   90.00
_cell.angle_beta   90.00
_cell.angle_gamma   90.00
#
_symmetry.space_group_name_H-M   'P 1'
#
loop_
_entity.id
_entity.type
_entity.pdbx_description
1 polymer ?
#
loop_
_entity_poly.entity_id
_entity_poly.type
_entity_poly.pdbx_seq_one_letter_code
_entity_poly.pdbx_strand_id
1 'polypeptide(L)'
;MRGKRLLVVSLLFVFVFSATTVMAAGILVSADWLKAHLNDPNIRVVDVQNKPDSYGKGHIPNAVKVTRHVDLEGYTEYPPNKYPRLQQFLDLMKRLGISNDTTVVAYDDHHGIFASRMFFVMELYGH
;
A
#
# COMPACT_ATOMS: atom_id res chain seq x y z
N MET A 1 -62.80 40.96 20.49
CA MET A 1 -62.32 39.56 20.53
C MET A 1 -61.52 39.29 19.25
N ARG A 2 -60.19 39.18 19.34
CA ARG A 2 -59.28 39.07 18.17
C ARG A 2 -58.56 37.72 18.26
N GLY A 3 -58.94 36.76 17.41
CA GLY A 3 -58.38 35.41 17.39
C GLY A 3 -56.94 35.41 16.86
N LYS A 4 -56.01 34.81 17.61
CA LYS A 4 -54.62 34.60 17.18
C LYS A 4 -54.56 33.32 16.34
N ARG A 5 -54.13 33.41 15.09
CA ARG A 5 -53.82 32.25 14.24
C ARG A 5 -52.37 31.82 14.53
N LEU A 6 -52.17 30.56 14.90
CA LEU A 6 -50.86 29.94 15.08
C LEU A 6 -50.37 29.42 13.73
N LEU A 7 -49.18 29.84 13.30
CA LEU A 7 -48.49 29.29 12.13
C LEU A 7 -47.52 28.21 12.64
N VAL A 8 -47.71 26.95 12.22
CA VAL A 8 -46.75 25.86 12.48
C VAL A 8 -45.82 25.77 11.29
N VAL A 9 -44.54 26.07 11.49
CA VAL A 9 -43.49 25.88 10.47
C VAL A 9 -42.90 24.49 10.67
N SER A 10 -43.24 23.56 9.78
CA SER A 10 -42.62 22.23 9.75
C SER A 10 -41.26 22.33 9.06
N LEU A 11 -40.19 22.22 9.84
CA LEU A 11 -38.81 22.05 9.35
C LEU A 11 -38.65 20.62 8.81
N LEU A 12 -38.69 20.47 7.49
CA LEU A 12 -38.28 19.25 6.79
C LEU A 12 -36.75 19.12 6.90
N PHE A 13 -36.28 18.26 7.80
CA PHE A 13 -34.90 17.78 7.79
C PHE A 13 -34.69 16.88 6.56
N VAL A 14 -34.16 17.46 5.48
CA VAL A 14 -33.65 16.67 4.37
C VAL A 14 -32.34 16.05 4.83
N PHE A 15 -32.39 14.76 5.21
CA PHE A 15 -31.18 13.96 5.36
C PHE A 15 -30.57 13.78 3.97
N VAL A 16 -29.57 14.59 3.65
CA VAL A 16 -28.68 14.32 2.53
C VAL A 16 -27.85 13.10 2.92
N PHE A 17 -28.31 11.91 2.49
CA PHE A 17 -27.50 10.71 2.53
C PHE A 17 -26.39 10.87 1.49
N SER A 18 -25.27 11.45 1.90
CA SER A 18 -24.05 11.35 1.10
C SER A 18 -23.67 9.87 1.12
N ALA A 19 -23.82 9.19 -0.01
CA ALA A 19 -23.28 7.85 -0.19
C ALA A 19 -21.76 7.98 -0.16
N THR A 20 -21.16 7.89 1.02
CA THR A 20 -19.75 7.56 1.14
C THR A 20 -19.59 6.21 0.49
N THR A 21 -19.06 6.20 -0.73
CA THR A 21 -18.67 4.96 -1.38
C THR A 21 -17.60 4.37 -0.49
N VAL A 22 -17.93 3.29 0.23
CA VAL A 22 -16.90 2.41 0.74
C VAL A 22 -16.29 1.78 -0.50
N MET A 23 -15.26 2.42 -1.04
CA MET A 23 -14.27 1.67 -1.79
C MET A 23 -13.80 0.61 -0.79
N ALA A 24 -14.03 -0.66 -1.08
CA ALA A 24 -13.20 -1.68 -0.46
C ALA A 24 -11.77 -1.18 -0.63
N ALA A 25 -11.04 -0.97 0.48
CA ALA A 25 -9.64 -0.57 0.43
C ALA A 25 -8.90 -1.71 -0.30
N GLY A 26 -8.78 -1.56 -1.62
CA GLY A 26 -8.29 -2.62 -2.48
C GLY A 26 -6.80 -2.79 -2.26
N ILE A 27 -6.33 -4.04 -2.24
CA ILE A 27 -4.90 -4.37 -2.19
C ILE A 27 -4.16 -4.07 -3.51
N LEU A 28 -4.85 -3.45 -4.49
CA LEU A 28 -4.32 -3.07 -5.79
C LEU A 28 -4.64 -1.61 -6.08
N VAL A 29 -3.69 -0.91 -6.69
CA VAL A 29 -3.84 0.46 -7.17
C VAL A 29 -3.52 0.53 -8.66
N SER A 30 -4.09 1.52 -9.36
CA SER A 30 -3.76 1.77 -10.75
C SER A 30 -2.47 2.59 -10.89
N ALA A 31 -1.86 2.55 -12.08
CA ALA A 31 -0.70 3.38 -12.39
C ALA A 31 -1.02 4.88 -12.30
N ASP A 32 -2.22 5.29 -12.72
CA ASP A 32 -2.67 6.68 -12.62
C ASP A 32 -2.83 7.13 -11.17
N TRP A 33 -3.36 6.25 -10.31
CA TRP A 33 -3.44 6.52 -8.88
C TRP A 33 -2.03 6.71 -8.31
N LEU A 34 -1.11 5.78 -8.58
CA LEU A 34 0.26 5.90 -8.05
C LEU A 34 0.92 7.18 -8.54
N LYS A 35 0.80 7.52 -9.83
CA LYS A 35 1.33 8.75 -10.41
C LYS A 35 0.84 10.01 -9.69
N ALA A 36 -0.44 10.04 -9.29
CA ALA A 36 -1.02 11.15 -8.54
C ALA A 36 -0.52 11.25 -7.09
N HIS A 37 0.01 10.16 -6.53
CA HIS A 37 0.46 10.10 -5.12
C HIS A 37 1.96 9.85 -4.96
N LEU A 38 2.77 9.95 -6.02
CA LEU A 38 4.22 9.66 -6.01
C LEU A 38 5.04 10.46 -4.97
N ASN A 39 4.51 11.60 -4.54
CA ASN A 39 5.15 12.50 -3.58
C ASN A 39 4.45 12.51 -2.22
N ASP A 40 3.48 11.62 -1.98
CA ASP A 40 2.88 11.47 -0.66
C ASP A 40 3.95 10.95 0.32
N PRO A 41 4.26 11.67 1.41
CA PRO A 41 5.28 11.25 2.36
C PRO A 41 4.96 9.92 3.08
N ASN A 42 3.69 9.51 3.10
CA ASN A 42 3.26 8.26 3.74
C ASN A 42 3.28 7.06 2.78
N ILE A 43 3.59 7.25 1.50
CA ILE A 43 3.68 6.16 0.52
C ILE A 43 5.14 5.78 0.28
N ARG A 44 5.43 4.48 0.35
CA ARG A 44 6.70 3.91 -0.09
C ARG A 44 6.50 3.04 -1.31
N VAL A 45 7.08 3.46 -2.44
CA VAL A 45 7.11 2.67 -3.66
C VAL A 45 8.27 1.67 -3.59
N VAL A 46 8.01 0.40 -3.88
CA VAL A 46 9.00 -0.68 -3.75
C VAL A 46 9.13 -1.43 -5.07
N ASP A 47 10.34 -1.42 -5.62
CA ASP A 47 10.71 -2.17 -6.82
C ASP A 47 11.18 -3.58 -6.42
N VAL A 48 10.48 -4.60 -6.91
CA VAL A 48 10.77 -6.03 -6.66
C VAL A 48 11.16 -6.76 -7.95
N GLN A 49 11.70 -6.06 -8.94
CA GLN A 49 12.11 -6.65 -10.22
C GLN A 49 13.15 -7.76 -10.05
N ASN A 50 13.11 -8.73 -10.96
CA ASN A 50 13.91 -9.95 -10.83
C ASN A 50 15.41 -9.73 -11.03
N LYS A 51 15.77 -8.97 -12.07
CA LYS A 51 17.17 -8.85 -12.50
C LYS A 51 17.89 -7.79 -11.67
N PRO A 52 19.08 -8.09 -11.12
CA PRO A 52 19.83 -7.15 -10.28
C PRO A 52 20.04 -5.77 -10.92
N ASP A 53 20.26 -5.72 -12.23
CA ASP A 53 20.56 -4.49 -12.96
C ASP A 53 19.32 -3.73 -13.43
N SER A 54 18.10 -4.30 -13.33
CA SER A 54 16.88 -3.67 -13.85
C SER A 54 16.63 -2.31 -13.19
N TYR A 55 16.73 -2.25 -11.87
CA TYR A 55 16.54 -1.01 -11.12
C TYR A 55 17.48 0.10 -11.61
N GLY A 56 18.75 -0.20 -11.85
CA GLY A 56 19.72 0.80 -12.33
C GLY A 56 19.45 1.30 -13.76
N LYS A 57 18.74 0.52 -14.58
CA LYS A 57 18.36 0.88 -15.96
C LYS A 57 17.09 1.73 -16.01
N GLY A 58 16.25 1.66 -14.98
CA GLY A 58 15.03 2.44 -14.85
C GLY A 58 14.14 1.90 -13.75
N HIS A 59 13.55 2.81 -12.98
CA HIS A 59 12.60 2.52 -11.92
C HIS A 59 11.66 3.72 -11.75
N ILE A 60 10.54 3.51 -11.05
CA ILE A 60 9.63 4.59 -10.68
C ILE A 60 10.37 5.57 -9.76
N PRO A 61 10.26 6.90 -9.96
CA PRO A 61 10.89 7.89 -9.08
C PRO A 61 10.59 7.62 -7.60
N ASN A 62 11.58 7.82 -6.74
CA ASN A 62 11.53 7.57 -5.29
C ASN A 62 11.33 6.10 -4.87
N ALA A 63 11.22 5.16 -5.80
CA ALA A 63 11.10 3.74 -5.46
C ALA A 63 12.38 3.23 -4.79
N VAL A 64 12.24 2.38 -3.79
CA VAL A 64 13.35 1.66 -3.16
C VAL A 64 13.45 0.23 -3.71
N LYS A 65 14.66 -0.29 -3.83
CA LYS A 65 14.91 -1.62 -4.38
C LYS A 65 14.85 -2.70 -3.30
N VAL A 66 14.16 -3.81 -3.60
CA VAL A 66 14.23 -5.07 -2.87
C VAL A 66 14.96 -6.12 -3.70
N THR A 67 15.90 -6.84 -3.09
CA THR A 67 16.59 -7.96 -3.73
C THR A 67 15.90 -9.26 -3.33
N ARG A 68 14.83 -9.62 -4.06
CA ARG A 68 13.91 -10.73 -3.73
C ARG A 68 14.58 -11.98 -3.15
N HIS A 69 15.59 -12.52 -3.82
CA HIS A 69 16.25 -13.75 -3.40
C HIS A 69 16.89 -13.65 -2.01
N VAL A 70 17.47 -12.49 -1.69
CA VAL A 70 18.11 -12.23 -0.40
C VAL A 70 17.07 -11.81 0.64
N ASP A 71 16.20 -10.89 0.26
CA ASP A 71 15.32 -10.16 1.16
C ASP A 71 14.01 -10.90 1.49
N LEU A 72 13.48 -11.71 0.56
CA LEU A 72 12.13 -12.29 0.65
C LEU A 72 12.10 -13.84 0.59
N GLU A 73 13.21 -14.46 0.21
CA GLU A 73 13.28 -15.92 -0.05
C GLU A 73 14.33 -16.66 0.77
N GLY A 74 15.08 -15.94 1.61
CA GLY A 74 16.08 -16.55 2.47
C GLY A 74 17.06 -17.44 1.70
N TYR A 75 17.46 -17.04 0.48
CA TYR A 75 18.29 -17.88 -0.40
C TYR A 75 19.67 -18.19 0.18
N THR A 76 20.10 -17.45 1.20
CA THR A 76 21.31 -17.71 1.97
C THR A 76 21.13 -18.80 3.05
N GLU A 77 19.95 -19.40 3.17
CA GLU A 77 19.60 -20.36 4.22
C GLU A 77 19.17 -21.73 3.65
N TYR A 78 19.24 -22.78 4.48
CA TYR A 78 18.85 -24.14 4.08
C TYR A 78 17.64 -24.67 4.89
N PRO A 79 16.63 -25.26 4.23
CA PRO A 79 16.38 -25.20 2.80
C PRO A 79 16.04 -23.77 2.31
N PRO A 80 16.33 -23.45 1.03
CA PRO A 80 16.04 -22.14 0.44
C PRO A 80 14.53 -21.91 0.24
N ASN A 81 14.15 -20.70 -0.19
CA ASN A 81 12.77 -20.26 -0.48
C ASN A 81 11.85 -20.14 0.74
N LYS A 82 12.43 -19.99 1.93
CA LYS A 82 11.65 -19.62 3.13
C LYS A 82 11.34 -18.13 3.09
N TYR A 83 10.27 -17.71 3.76
CA TYR A 83 10.10 -16.30 4.07
C TYR A 83 11.20 -15.86 5.06
N PRO A 84 11.62 -14.58 5.04
CA PRO A 84 12.63 -14.08 5.98
C PRO A 84 12.14 -14.27 7.42
N ARG A 85 13.04 -14.51 8.38
CA ARG A 85 12.69 -14.45 9.81
C ARG A 85 12.27 -13.04 10.20
N LEU A 86 11.56 -12.91 11.32
CA LEU A 86 11.10 -11.61 11.83
C LEU A 86 12.21 -10.56 11.89
N GLN A 87 13.40 -10.90 12.40
CA GLN A 87 14.51 -9.93 12.47
C GLN A 87 14.96 -9.45 11.08
N GLN A 88 15.04 -10.36 10.10
CA GLN A 88 15.40 -10.01 8.72
C GLN A 88 14.34 -9.12 8.06
N PHE A 89 13.07 -9.39 8.34
CA PHE A 89 11.96 -8.53 7.90
C PHE A 89 12.04 -7.14 8.52
N LEU A 90 12.27 -7.03 9.84
CA LEU A 90 12.41 -5.74 10.52
C LEU A 90 13.62 -4.94 10.00
N ASP A 91 14.75 -5.61 9.76
CA ASP A 91 15.94 -4.99 9.17
C ASP A 91 15.68 -4.51 7.74
N LEU A 92 14.93 -5.28 6.96
CA LEU A 92 14.45 -4.88 5.63
C LEU A 92 13.55 -3.64 5.72
N MET A 93 12.52 -3.65 6.57
CA MET A 93 11.60 -2.50 6.72
C MET A 93 12.36 -1.23 7.11
N LYS A 94 13.29 -1.35 8.06
CA LYS A 94 14.16 -0.24 8.47
C LYS A 94 15.01 0.27 7.31
N ARG A 95 15.66 -0.62 6.54
CA ARG A 95 16.47 -0.24 5.37
C ARG A 95 15.63 0.43 4.27
N LEU A 96 14.40 -0.04 4.09
CA LEU A 96 13.46 0.51 3.11
C LEU A 96 12.76 1.78 3.61
N GLY A 97 12.94 2.17 4.88
CA GLY A 97 12.27 3.33 5.49
C GLY A 97 10.76 3.17 5.63
N ILE A 98 10.30 1.95 5.90
CA ILE A 98 8.89 1.59 6.09
C ILE A 98 8.61 1.50 7.60
N SER A 99 7.62 2.26 8.05
CA SER A 99 7.04 2.16 9.41
C SER A 99 5.66 1.50 9.35
N ASN A 100 5.05 1.26 10.50
CA ASN A 100 3.73 0.64 10.59
C ASN A 100 2.63 1.46 9.89
N ASP A 101 2.79 2.79 9.80
CA ASP A 101 1.79 3.68 9.18
C ASP A 101 2.10 3.99 7.71
N THR A 102 3.15 3.38 7.14
CA THR A 102 3.54 3.58 5.75
C THR A 102 2.67 2.75 4.82
N THR A 103 2.03 3.37 3.83
CA THR A 103 1.38 2.62 2.75
C THR A 103 2.45 2.15 1.77
N VAL A 104 2.56 0.83 1.56
CA VAL A 104 3.54 0.25 0.64
C VAL A 104 2.90 -0.10 -0.70
N VAL A 105 3.49 0.40 -1.79
CA VAL A 105 3.10 0.06 -3.17
C VAL A 105 4.24 -0.70 -3.83
N ALA A 106 4.11 -2.03 -3.89
CA ALA A 106 5.08 -2.91 -4.53
C ALA A 106 4.75 -3.13 -6.02
N TYR A 107 5.77 -3.15 -6.88
CA TYR A 107 5.64 -3.50 -8.29
C TYR A 107 6.81 -4.37 -8.77
N ASP A 108 6.61 -5.05 -9.90
CA ASP A 108 7.64 -5.86 -10.55
C ASP A 108 7.55 -5.85 -12.09
N ASP A 109 8.43 -6.61 -12.72
CA ASP A 109 8.51 -6.84 -14.17
C ASP A 109 7.99 -8.24 -14.59
N HIS A 110 7.29 -8.96 -13.71
CA HIS A 110 6.86 -10.35 -13.90
C HIS A 110 5.40 -10.56 -13.47
N HIS A 111 4.49 -9.73 -14.00
CA HIS A 111 3.05 -9.87 -13.84
C HIS A 111 2.58 -9.94 -12.36
N GLY A 112 3.30 -9.28 -11.47
CA GLY A 112 2.95 -9.20 -10.04
C GLY A 112 3.41 -10.39 -9.20
N ILE A 113 4.10 -11.39 -9.75
CA ILE A 113 4.54 -12.58 -8.97
C ILE A 113 5.47 -12.18 -7.81
N PHE A 114 6.40 -11.26 -8.05
CA PHE A 114 7.39 -10.85 -7.07
C PHE A 114 6.87 -9.75 -6.14
N ALA A 115 6.06 -8.83 -6.67
CA ALA A 115 5.32 -7.87 -5.86
C ALA A 115 4.38 -8.60 -4.87
N SER A 116 3.70 -9.66 -5.33
CA SER A 116 2.85 -10.49 -4.47
C SER A 116 3.65 -11.23 -3.40
N ARG A 117 4.91 -11.62 -3.68
CA ARG A 117 5.79 -12.21 -2.66
C ARG A 117 6.12 -11.22 -1.56
N MET A 118 6.37 -9.96 -1.90
CA MET A 118 6.55 -8.88 -0.92
C MET A 118 5.28 -8.72 -0.09
N PHE A 119 4.12 -8.56 -0.75
CA PHE A 119 2.82 -8.43 -0.09
C PHE A 119 2.58 -9.56 0.93
N PHE A 120 2.79 -10.82 0.54
CA PHE A 120 2.64 -11.96 1.44
C PHE A 120 3.54 -11.88 2.68
N VAL A 121 4.81 -11.49 2.52
CA VAL A 121 5.75 -11.36 3.65
C VAL A 121 5.34 -10.23 4.59
N MET A 122 4.81 -9.13 4.06
CA MET A 122 4.31 -8.01 4.84
C MET A 122 3.08 -8.40 5.66
N GLU A 123 2.09 -9.02 5.01
CA GLU A 123 0.87 -9.55 5.66
C GLU A 123 1.21 -10.59 6.74
N LEU A 124 2.17 -11.49 6.46
CA LEU A 124 2.65 -12.49 7.43
C LEU A 124 3.16 -11.86 8.73
N TYR A 125 3.73 -10.66 8.64
CA TYR A 125 4.26 -9.90 9.77
C TYR A 125 3.34 -8.78 10.26
N GLY A 126 2.11 -8.70 9.74
CA GLY A 126 1.07 -7.79 10.22
C GLY A 126 1.29 -6.34 9.86
N HIS A 127 1.93 -6.07 8.72
CA HIS A 127 1.89 -4.76 8.08
C HIS A 127 0.67 -4.65 7.18
#